data_AF-A0A2D4RZ87-F1
#
_entry.id   AF-A0A2D4RZ87-F1
#
_cell.length_a   1.000
_cell.length_b   1.000
_cell.length_c   1.000
_cell.angle_alpha   90.00
_cell.angle_beta   90.00
_cell.angle_gamma   90.00
#
_symmetry.space_group_name_H-M   'P 1'
#
loop_
_entity.id
_entity.type
_entity.pdbx_description
1 polymer ?
#
loop_
_entity_poly.entity_id
_entity_poly.type
_entity_poly.pdbx_seq_one_letter_code
_entity_poly.pdbx_strand_id
1 'polypeptide(L)'
;MFAISPQLSKILLAFLLLTPWFSLYQKILFPHLAQTGFDGAVITLVELIFIIFIAAFGKHPRLTKQGALLLAALVGWHVSGVISAYLSEHFYSSLIKQIEYLVHCMFAYSVWVFLSQTQKQEKTAWFLVFTFLWIIYYILCAWYINQDPYNYNWVQGTPLINNIRHLGYLQIVILPFLIFPIINNHQSKYLISSLLLIIFWTSVIWTGARSTFLASIGLSMIMIWFYRDNRKEIAISLVLSSIIGWFIALQFATSSASMDPYRLLFLDSR
;
A
#
# COMPACT_ATOMS: atom_id res chain seq x y z
N MET A 1 -13.00 2.69 -31.71
CA MET A 1 -12.62 2.92 -30.31
C MET A 1 -12.74 4.40 -30.03
N PHE A 2 -13.60 4.80 -29.08
CA PHE A 2 -13.74 6.20 -28.68
C PHE A 2 -12.51 6.62 -27.87
N ALA A 3 -11.88 7.74 -28.22
CA ALA A 3 -10.82 8.31 -27.41
C ALA A 3 -11.43 8.96 -26.16
N ILE A 4 -10.91 8.65 -24.97
CA ILE A 4 -11.32 9.31 -23.73
C ILE A 4 -11.05 10.82 -23.87
N SER A 5 -12.09 11.64 -23.70
CA SER A 5 -11.94 13.08 -23.84
C SER A 5 -11.00 13.64 -22.77
N PRO A 6 -10.27 14.74 -23.03
CA PRO A 6 -9.37 15.35 -22.05
C PRO A 6 -10.08 15.77 -20.74
N GLN A 7 -11.33 16.22 -20.83
CA GLN A 7 -12.15 16.57 -19.66
C GLN A 7 -12.49 15.33 -18.83
N LEU A 8 -12.93 14.25 -19.48
CA LEU A 8 -13.25 13.00 -18.80
C LEU A 8 -12.01 12.38 -18.15
N SER A 9 -10.85 12.46 -18.81
CA SER A 9 -9.57 12.04 -18.23
C SER A 9 -9.23 12.81 -16.96
N LYS A 10 -9.47 14.13 -16.92
CA LYS A 10 -9.26 14.93 -15.69
C LYS A 10 -10.19 14.49 -14.56
N ILE A 11 -11.46 14.24 -14.86
CA ILE A 11 -12.45 13.77 -13.87
C ILE A 11 -12.03 12.40 -13.31
N LEU A 12 -11.67 11.46 -14.17
CA LEU A 12 -11.22 10.12 -13.76
C LEU A 12 -9.92 10.16 -12.96
N LEU A 13 -8.99 11.06 -13.34
CA LEU A 13 -7.76 11.24 -12.57
C LEU A 13 -8.06 11.85 -11.19
N ALA A 14 -8.92 12.87 -11.12
CA ALA A 14 -9.35 13.44 -9.85
C ALA A 14 -10.02 12.40 -8.96
N PHE A 15 -10.90 11.58 -9.54
CA PHE A 15 -11.51 10.43 -8.86
C PHE A 15 -10.46 9.50 -8.27
N LEU A 16 -9.49 9.02 -9.07
CA LEU A 16 -8.43 8.12 -8.59
C LEU A 16 -7.57 8.70 -7.47
N LEU A 17 -7.31 10.01 -7.51
CA LEU A 17 -6.53 10.68 -6.47
C LEU A 17 -7.38 10.91 -5.22
N LEU A 18 -8.67 11.16 -5.35
CA LEU A 18 -9.55 11.39 -4.21
C LEU A 18 -9.97 10.10 -3.51
N THR A 19 -9.98 8.93 -4.18
CA THR A 19 -10.43 7.67 -3.57
C THR A 19 -9.63 7.28 -2.32
N PRO A 20 -8.28 7.28 -2.31
CA PRO A 20 -7.51 6.98 -1.10
C PRO A 20 -7.77 7.98 0.02
N TRP A 21 -7.90 9.26 -0.32
CA TRP A 21 -8.20 10.32 0.65
C TRP A 21 -9.58 10.14 1.26
N PHE A 22 -10.60 9.90 0.44
CA PHE A 22 -11.96 9.62 0.88
C PHE A 22 -12.00 8.40 1.82
N SER A 23 -11.32 7.31 1.45
CA SER A 23 -11.23 6.10 2.28
C SER A 23 -10.63 6.37 3.67
N LEU A 24 -9.60 7.22 3.76
CA LEU A 24 -8.97 7.58 5.05
C LEU A 24 -9.87 8.49 5.91
N TYR A 25 -10.58 9.44 5.30
CA TYR A 25 -11.39 10.42 6.02
C TYR A 25 -12.82 9.95 6.29
N GLN A 26 -13.30 8.90 5.62
CA GLN A 26 -14.65 8.35 5.83
C GLN A 26 -14.90 7.99 7.30
N LYS A 27 -13.90 7.47 8.01
CA LYS A 27 -14.01 7.16 9.44
C LYS A 27 -14.21 8.40 10.32
N ILE A 28 -13.58 9.53 9.95
CA ILE A 28 -13.70 10.80 10.67
C ILE A 28 -15.06 11.43 10.37
N LEU A 29 -15.50 11.38 9.12
CA LEU A 29 -16.73 12.02 8.66
C LEU A 29 -17.99 11.21 9.00
N PHE A 30 -17.90 9.88 8.98
CA PHE A 30 -19.03 8.95 9.12
C PHE A 30 -18.72 7.76 10.05
N PRO A 31 -18.39 8.00 11.33
CA PRO A 31 -17.91 6.96 12.25
C PRO A 31 -18.88 5.79 12.44
N HIS A 32 -20.20 6.04 12.39
CA HIS A 32 -21.22 5.00 12.54
C HIS A 32 -21.32 4.06 11.33
N LEU A 33 -21.03 4.56 10.12
CA LEU A 33 -21.05 3.75 8.90
C LEU A 33 -19.77 2.91 8.77
N ALA A 34 -18.64 3.44 9.23
CA ALA A 34 -17.36 2.73 9.20
C ALA A 34 -17.37 1.39 9.96
N GLN A 35 -18.21 1.28 11.00
CA GLN A 35 -18.30 0.08 11.84
C GLN A 35 -19.16 -1.04 11.24
N THR A 36 -19.96 -0.78 10.20
CA THR A 36 -20.89 -1.77 9.61
C THR A 36 -20.31 -2.48 8.38
N GLY A 37 -19.06 -2.19 8.01
CA GLY A 37 -18.44 -2.69 6.77
C GLY A 37 -18.86 -1.92 5.51
N PHE A 38 -19.64 -0.84 5.66
CA PHE A 38 -20.06 0.06 4.58
C PHE A 38 -18.87 0.59 3.77
N ASP A 39 -17.75 0.90 4.43
CA ASP A 39 -16.54 1.42 3.80
C ASP A 39 -16.00 0.49 2.71
N GLY A 40 -15.94 -0.81 2.98
CA GLY A 40 -15.45 -1.81 2.02
C GLY A 40 -16.35 -1.90 0.79
N ALA A 41 -17.67 -1.99 1.01
CA ALA A 41 -18.64 -2.10 -0.07
C ALA A 41 -18.65 -0.87 -0.99
N VAL A 42 -18.56 0.34 -0.41
CA VAL A 42 -18.48 1.58 -1.20
C VAL A 42 -17.21 1.61 -2.04
N ILE A 43 -16.05 1.25 -1.47
CA ILE A 43 -14.78 1.17 -2.21
C ILE A 43 -14.91 0.17 -3.36
N THR A 44 -15.39 -1.05 -3.10
CA THR A 44 -15.57 -2.07 -4.15
C THR A 44 -16.53 -1.61 -5.25
N LEU A 45 -17.62 -0.93 -4.91
CA LEU A 45 -18.56 -0.39 -5.90
C LEU A 45 -17.91 0.69 -6.78
N VAL A 46 -17.19 1.61 -6.15
CA VAL A 46 -16.42 2.69 -6.81
C VAL A 46 -15.38 2.10 -7.75
N GLU A 47 -14.67 1.05 -7.33
CA GLU A 47 -13.71 0.32 -8.15
C GLU A 47 -14.38 -0.39 -9.33
N LEU A 48 -15.52 -1.07 -9.11
CA LEU A 48 -16.28 -1.74 -10.17
C LEU A 48 -16.73 -0.77 -11.26
N ILE A 49 -17.25 0.41 -10.89
CA ILE A 49 -17.63 1.45 -11.84
C ILE A 49 -16.43 1.85 -12.70
N PHE A 50 -15.27 2.04 -12.08
CA PHE A 50 -14.04 2.39 -12.78
C PHE A 50 -13.56 1.26 -13.71
N ILE A 51 -13.60 0.01 -13.23
CA ILE A 51 -13.24 -1.18 -14.02
C ILE A 51 -14.13 -1.30 -15.26
N ILE A 52 -15.46 -1.22 -15.09
CA ILE A 52 -16.42 -1.32 -16.20
C ILE A 52 -16.15 -0.21 -17.23
N PHE A 53 -15.90 1.01 -16.75
CA PHE A 53 -15.57 2.13 -17.62
C PHE A 53 -14.28 1.87 -18.43
N ILE A 54 -13.19 1.47 -17.78
CA ILE A 54 -11.93 1.20 -18.48
C ILE A 54 -12.03 -0.03 -19.39
N ALA A 55 -12.79 -1.05 -19.02
CA ALA A 55 -13.02 -2.21 -19.87
C ALA A 55 -13.77 -1.84 -21.16
N ALA A 56 -14.74 -0.93 -21.08
CA ALA A 56 -15.54 -0.51 -22.23
C ALA A 56 -14.82 0.50 -23.14
N PHE A 57 -14.06 1.44 -22.57
CA PHE A 57 -13.51 2.59 -23.30
C PHE A 57 -11.99 2.61 -23.39
N GLY A 58 -11.30 1.80 -22.59
CA GLY A 58 -9.84 1.75 -22.54
C GLY A 58 -9.23 1.02 -23.73
N LYS A 59 -8.08 1.51 -24.19
CA LYS A 59 -7.19 0.78 -25.08
C LYS A 59 -6.30 -0.17 -24.29
N HIS A 60 -6.69 -1.44 -24.25
CA HIS A 60 -5.94 -2.47 -23.52
C HIS A 60 -4.63 -2.84 -24.24
N PRO A 61 -3.52 -2.96 -23.52
CA PRO A 61 -2.26 -3.41 -24.09
C PRO A 61 -2.36 -4.88 -24.50
N ARG A 62 -1.60 -5.26 -25.55
CA ARG A 62 -1.50 -6.67 -25.96
C ARG A 62 -0.84 -7.48 -24.84
N LEU A 63 -1.32 -8.70 -24.63
CA LEU A 63 -0.76 -9.61 -23.64
C LEU A 63 0.66 -10.00 -24.05
N THR A 64 1.65 -9.61 -23.24
CA THR A 64 3.05 -10.03 -23.41
C THR A 64 3.29 -11.36 -22.69
N LYS A 65 4.42 -12.04 -22.95
CA LYS A 65 4.80 -13.26 -22.21
C LYS A 65 4.86 -13.02 -20.69
N GLN A 66 5.46 -11.90 -20.29
CA GLN A 66 5.52 -11.50 -18.87
C GLN A 66 4.13 -11.20 -18.30
N GLY A 67 3.27 -10.53 -19.07
CA GLY A 67 1.88 -10.30 -18.69
C GLY A 67 1.07 -11.60 -18.54
N ALA A 68 1.30 -12.58 -19.42
CA ALA A 68 0.69 -13.91 -19.33
C ALA A 68 1.16 -14.67 -18.08
N LEU A 69 2.45 -14.61 -17.75
CA LEU A 69 2.99 -15.20 -16.53
C LEU A 69 2.40 -14.55 -15.27
N LEU A 70 2.31 -13.22 -15.24
CA LEU A 70 1.67 -12.50 -14.13
C LEU A 70 0.19 -12.89 -13.99
N LEU A 71 -0.54 -12.95 -15.11
CA LEU A 71 -1.93 -13.37 -15.12
C LEU A 71 -2.07 -14.81 -14.60
N ALA A 72 -1.21 -15.74 -15.04
CA ALA A 72 -1.21 -17.12 -14.56
C ALA A 72 -0.94 -17.19 -13.05
N ALA A 73 0.01 -16.38 -12.54
CA ALA A 73 0.30 -16.30 -11.11
C ALA A 73 -0.90 -15.75 -10.31
N LEU A 74 -1.56 -14.69 -10.81
CA LEU A 74 -2.75 -14.12 -10.18
C LEU A 74 -3.93 -15.10 -10.18
N VAL A 75 -4.16 -15.80 -11.30
CA VAL A 75 -5.19 -16.83 -11.39
C VAL A 75 -4.89 -17.98 -10.44
N GLY A 76 -3.65 -18.46 -10.39
CA GLY A 76 -3.22 -19.51 -9.46
C GLY A 76 -3.40 -19.11 -7.99
N TRP A 77 -3.04 -17.87 -7.65
CA TRP A 77 -3.27 -17.30 -6.32
C TRP A 77 -4.76 -17.19 -5.98
N HIS A 78 -5.59 -16.81 -6.95
CA HIS A 78 -7.02 -16.67 -6.71
C HIS A 78 -7.71 -18.04 -6.55
N VAL A 79 -7.33 -19.02 -7.37
CA VAL A 79 -7.81 -20.41 -7.23
C VAL A 79 -7.43 -20.98 -5.88
N SER A 80 -6.19 -20.78 -5.41
CA SER A 80 -5.79 -21.23 -4.08
C SER A 80 -6.56 -20.50 -2.96
N GLY A 81 -6.87 -19.22 -3.15
CA GLY A 81 -7.74 -18.45 -2.26
C GLY A 81 -9.17 -19.00 -2.17
N VAL A 82 -9.76 -19.42 -3.30
CA VAL A 82 -11.09 -20.05 -3.35
C VAL A 82 -11.08 -21.43 -2.68
N ILE A 83 -10.04 -22.24 -2.92
CA ILE A 83 -9.86 -23.53 -2.23
C ILE A 83 -9.74 -23.31 -0.72
N SER A 84 -8.95 -22.32 -0.29
CA SER A 84 -8.82 -21.94 1.12
C SER A 84 -10.15 -21.51 1.73
N ALA A 85 -10.95 -20.72 1.00
CA ALA A 85 -12.29 -20.33 1.43
C ALA A 85 -13.22 -21.55 1.59
N TYR A 86 -13.18 -22.49 0.64
CA TYR A 86 -13.95 -23.75 0.71
C TYR A 86 -13.62 -24.59 1.95
N LEU A 87 -12.36 -24.59 2.37
CA LEU A 87 -11.89 -25.30 3.56
C LEU A 87 -12.10 -24.51 4.87
N SER A 88 -12.59 -23.27 4.80
CA SER A 88 -12.79 -22.41 5.97
C SER A 88 -14.11 -22.70 6.67
N GLU A 89 -14.12 -22.60 8.01
CA GLU A 89 -15.33 -22.59 8.83
C GLU A 89 -16.27 -21.41 8.49
N HIS A 90 -15.76 -20.35 7.86
CA HIS A 90 -16.50 -19.15 7.49
C HIS A 90 -16.54 -18.93 5.98
N PHE A 91 -16.91 -19.98 5.23
CA PHE A 91 -16.94 -19.99 3.76
C PHE A 91 -17.44 -18.69 3.11
N TYR A 92 -18.64 -18.22 3.47
CA TYR A 92 -19.23 -17.03 2.84
C TYR A 92 -18.41 -15.76 3.09
N SER A 93 -17.91 -15.55 4.32
CA SER A 93 -17.08 -14.40 4.65
C SER A 93 -15.75 -14.44 3.88
N SER A 94 -15.12 -15.62 3.84
CA SER A 94 -13.89 -15.83 3.08
C SER A 94 -14.11 -15.64 1.57
N LEU A 95 -15.22 -16.12 1.02
CA LEU A 95 -15.57 -15.96 -0.39
C LEU A 95 -15.79 -14.49 -0.76
N ILE A 96 -16.52 -13.73 0.06
CA ILE A 96 -16.70 -12.29 -0.13
C ILE A 96 -15.34 -11.58 -0.19
N LYS A 97 -14.42 -11.91 0.73
CA LYS A 97 -13.06 -11.35 0.71
C LYS A 97 -12.26 -11.71 -0.54
N GLN A 98 -12.40 -12.94 -1.04
CA GLN A 98 -11.77 -13.31 -2.31
C GLN A 98 -12.33 -12.48 -3.47
N ILE A 99 -13.64 -12.27 -3.53
CA ILE A 99 -14.27 -11.43 -4.56
C ILE A 99 -13.74 -9.98 -4.46
N GLU A 100 -13.68 -9.41 -3.25
CA GLU A 100 -13.09 -8.08 -3.04
C GLU A 100 -11.64 -8.01 -3.56
N TYR A 101 -10.80 -9.01 -3.27
CA TYR A 101 -9.43 -9.07 -3.78
C TYR A 101 -9.36 -9.15 -5.31
N LEU A 102 -10.25 -9.91 -5.94
CA LEU A 102 -10.34 -9.95 -7.40
C LEU A 102 -10.68 -8.57 -7.98
N VAL A 103 -11.65 -7.87 -7.38
CA VAL A 103 -12.02 -6.51 -7.77
C VAL A 103 -10.82 -5.57 -7.61
N HIS A 104 -10.11 -5.60 -6.48
CA HIS A 104 -8.91 -4.77 -6.28
C HIS A 104 -7.82 -5.06 -7.33
N CYS A 105 -7.59 -6.33 -7.70
CA CYS A 105 -6.64 -6.69 -8.76
C CYS A 105 -7.06 -6.16 -10.13
N MET A 106 -8.34 -6.32 -10.49
CA MET A 106 -8.90 -5.78 -11.74
C MET A 106 -8.86 -4.26 -11.76
N PHE A 107 -9.11 -3.61 -10.62
CA PHE A 107 -9.01 -2.18 -10.46
C PHE A 107 -7.57 -1.70 -10.67
N ALA A 108 -6.59 -2.33 -10.02
CA ALA A 108 -5.17 -2.01 -10.20
C ALA A 108 -4.74 -2.11 -11.68
N TYR A 109 -5.18 -3.16 -12.38
CA TYR A 109 -4.97 -3.29 -13.82
C TYR A 109 -5.63 -2.14 -14.61
N SER A 110 -6.88 -1.82 -14.29
CA SER A 110 -7.65 -0.75 -14.95
C SER A 110 -7.00 0.63 -14.74
N VAL A 111 -6.50 0.89 -13.54
CA VAL A 111 -5.72 2.08 -13.20
C VAL A 111 -4.45 2.13 -14.03
N TRP A 112 -3.70 1.03 -14.12
CA TRP A 112 -2.50 0.96 -14.96
C TRP A 112 -2.80 1.25 -16.44
N VAL A 113 -3.85 0.63 -16.99
CA VAL A 113 -4.31 0.87 -18.37
C VAL A 113 -4.64 2.36 -18.57
N PHE A 114 -5.42 2.96 -17.68
CA PHE A 114 -5.79 4.37 -17.74
C PHE A 114 -4.57 5.31 -17.65
N LEU A 115 -3.70 5.08 -16.68
CA LEU A 115 -2.51 5.91 -16.46
C LEU A 115 -1.50 5.77 -17.60
N SER A 116 -1.41 4.60 -18.23
CA SER A 116 -0.56 4.37 -19.41
C SER A 116 -1.01 5.19 -20.62
N GLN A 117 -2.32 5.33 -20.82
CA GLN A 117 -2.88 6.11 -21.92
C GLN A 117 -2.74 7.63 -21.69
N THR A 118 -2.84 8.07 -20.42
CA THR A 118 -2.77 9.49 -20.06
C THR A 118 -1.37 9.98 -19.74
N GLN A 119 -0.40 9.06 -19.66
CA GLN A 119 1.00 9.31 -19.26
C GLN A 119 1.10 10.05 -17.92
N LYS A 120 0.30 9.63 -16.93
CA LYS A 120 0.24 10.24 -15.59
C LYS A 120 0.71 9.31 -14.46
N GLN A 121 1.41 8.23 -14.78
CA GLN A 121 1.89 7.24 -13.81
C GLN A 121 2.72 7.88 -12.68
N GLU A 122 3.65 8.77 -13.04
CA GLU A 122 4.52 9.43 -12.06
C GLU A 122 3.73 10.30 -11.08
N LYS A 123 2.69 11.02 -11.56
CA LYS A 123 1.85 11.86 -10.70
C LYS A 123 1.09 11.03 -9.67
N THR A 124 0.54 9.89 -10.09
CA THR A 124 -0.16 8.98 -9.18
C THR A 124 0.80 8.36 -8.17
N ALA A 125 2.01 7.98 -8.59
CA ALA A 125 3.03 7.48 -7.68
C ALA A 125 3.39 8.51 -6.59
N TRP A 126 3.65 9.76 -6.97
CA TRP A 126 3.91 10.85 -6.01
C TRP A 126 2.71 11.14 -5.10
N PHE A 127 1.49 11.01 -5.61
CA PHE A 127 0.29 11.18 -4.80
C PHE A 127 0.15 10.08 -3.74
N LEU A 128 0.48 8.83 -4.07
CA LEU A 128 0.52 7.74 -3.09
C LEU A 128 1.59 7.98 -2.03
N VAL A 129 2.79 8.41 -2.43
CA VAL A 129 3.85 8.81 -1.49
C VAL A 129 3.37 9.94 -0.58
N PHE A 130 2.71 10.96 -1.15
CA PHE A 130 2.11 12.04 -0.37
C PHE A 130 1.06 11.56 0.61
N THR A 131 0.16 10.65 0.19
CA THR A 131 -0.87 10.06 1.07
C THR A 131 -0.23 9.30 2.22
N PHE A 132 0.84 8.55 1.97
CA PHE A 132 1.58 7.88 3.04
C PHE A 132 2.20 8.87 4.02
N LEU A 133 2.92 9.90 3.52
CA LEU A 133 3.48 10.93 4.38
C LEU A 133 2.41 11.68 5.17
N TRP A 134 1.22 11.87 4.59
CA TRP A 134 0.08 12.48 5.25
C TRP A 134 -0.42 11.64 6.42
N ILE A 135 -0.52 10.32 6.27
CA ILE A 135 -0.85 9.41 7.38
C ILE A 135 0.23 9.49 8.47
N ILE A 136 1.51 9.43 8.10
CA ILE A 136 2.62 9.55 9.06
C ILE A 136 2.55 10.87 9.83
N TYR A 137 2.26 11.98 9.14
CA TYR A 137 2.05 13.27 9.78
C TYR A 137 0.92 13.23 10.83
N TYR A 138 -0.24 12.65 10.51
CA TYR A 138 -1.35 12.51 11.46
C TYR A 138 -0.99 11.64 12.66
N ILE A 139 -0.24 10.55 12.45
CA ILE A 139 0.26 9.70 13.54
C ILE A 139 1.19 10.49 14.46
N LEU A 140 2.13 11.25 13.90
CA LEU A 140 3.05 12.09 14.69
C LEU A 140 2.31 13.20 15.43
N CYS A 141 1.31 13.84 14.81
CA CYS A 141 0.46 14.81 15.50
C CYS A 141 -0.30 14.18 16.67
N ALA A 142 -0.91 13.00 16.45
CA ALA A 142 -1.57 12.28 17.53
C ALA A 142 -0.58 11.87 18.63
N TRP A 143 0.65 11.51 18.27
CA TRP A 143 1.68 11.14 19.23
C TRP A 143 2.03 12.33 20.12
N TYR A 144 2.19 13.52 19.52
CA TYR A 144 2.52 14.74 20.23
C TYR A 144 1.39 15.28 21.12
N ILE A 145 0.13 15.12 20.70
CA ILE A 145 -1.04 15.65 21.41
C ILE A 145 -1.48 14.72 22.56
N ASN A 146 -1.27 13.41 22.44
CA ASN A 146 -1.62 12.48 23.51
C ASN A 146 -0.76 12.73 24.76
N GLN A 147 -1.41 12.79 25.93
CA GLN A 147 -0.72 13.01 27.21
C GLN A 147 0.15 11.81 27.62
N ASP A 148 -0.25 10.60 27.23
CA ASP A 148 0.51 9.37 27.43
C ASP A 148 0.55 8.55 26.12
N PRO A 149 1.45 8.91 25.19
CA PRO A 149 1.53 8.23 23.90
C PRO A 149 2.10 6.82 24.04
N TYR A 150 2.84 6.50 25.10
CA TYR A 150 3.45 5.17 25.26
C TYR A 150 2.42 4.10 25.62
N ASN A 151 1.36 4.47 26.37
CA ASN A 151 0.27 3.57 26.75
C ASN A 151 -1.01 3.73 25.90
N TYR A 152 -1.00 4.65 24.93
CA TYR A 152 -2.12 4.82 24.02
C TYR A 152 -2.36 3.55 23.19
N ASN A 153 -3.63 3.18 22.98
CA ASN A 153 -4.00 2.03 22.15
C ASN A 153 -3.82 2.35 20.65
N TRP A 154 -2.57 2.43 20.20
CA TRP A 154 -2.23 2.65 18.80
C TRP A 154 -2.77 1.55 17.88
N VAL A 155 -2.95 0.33 18.40
CA VAL A 155 -3.46 -0.78 17.57
C VAL A 155 -4.81 -0.45 16.96
N GLN A 156 -5.75 0.10 17.74
CA GLN A 156 -7.12 0.39 17.27
C GLN A 156 -7.46 1.88 17.22
N GLY A 157 -6.71 2.71 17.95
CA GLY A 157 -6.90 4.15 18.07
C GLY A 157 -6.10 5.00 17.08
N THR A 158 -5.28 4.38 16.22
CA THR A 158 -4.51 5.14 15.22
C THR A 158 -5.43 6.01 14.35
N PRO A 159 -5.13 7.32 14.16
CA PRO A 159 -5.90 8.19 13.26
C PRO A 159 -5.98 7.63 11.84
N LEU A 160 -7.10 7.86 11.16
CA LEU A 160 -7.36 7.49 9.75
C LEU A 160 -7.39 5.97 9.45
N ILE A 161 -6.94 5.11 10.36
CA ILE A 161 -6.84 3.66 10.13
C ILE A 161 -7.59 2.91 11.23
N ASN A 162 -8.20 1.77 10.89
CA ASN A 162 -8.88 0.92 11.88
C ASN A 162 -7.92 0.07 12.71
N ASN A 163 -6.85 -0.38 12.07
CA ASN A 163 -5.78 -1.10 12.74
C ASN A 163 -4.44 -0.60 12.21
N ILE A 164 -3.50 -0.22 13.08
CA ILE A 164 -2.19 0.28 12.64
C ILE A 164 -1.49 -0.67 11.66
N ARG A 165 -1.71 -1.98 11.79
CA ARG A 165 -1.13 -2.99 10.91
C ARG A 165 -1.68 -2.95 9.48
N HIS A 166 -2.86 -2.37 9.27
CA HIS A 166 -3.41 -2.16 7.93
C HIS A 166 -2.68 -1.07 7.15
N LEU A 167 -1.87 -0.22 7.80
CA LEU A 167 -0.94 0.68 7.11
C LEU A 167 0.01 -0.10 6.19
N GLY A 168 0.27 -1.37 6.53
CA GLY A 168 1.06 -2.28 5.75
C GLY A 168 0.63 -2.47 4.30
N TYR A 169 -0.67 -2.37 4.01
CA TYR A 169 -1.18 -2.49 2.64
C TYR A 169 -0.69 -1.34 1.76
N LEU A 170 -0.73 -0.12 2.29
CA LEU A 170 -0.24 1.07 1.59
C LEU A 170 1.29 1.07 1.49
N GLN A 171 1.97 0.68 2.58
CA GLN A 171 3.43 0.58 2.64
C GLN A 171 3.98 -0.32 1.52
N ILE A 172 3.47 -1.55 1.38
CA ILE A 172 3.97 -2.50 0.36
C ILE A 172 3.84 -1.91 -1.05
N VAL A 173 2.74 -1.23 -1.35
CA VAL A 173 2.49 -0.61 -2.66
C VAL A 173 3.47 0.55 -2.93
N ILE A 174 3.87 1.29 -1.91
CA ILE A 174 4.68 2.51 -2.06
C ILE A 174 6.17 2.22 -2.17
N LEU A 175 6.66 1.15 -1.55
CA LEU A 175 8.09 0.81 -1.53
C LEU A 175 8.78 0.88 -2.91
N PRO A 176 8.22 0.34 -4.01
CA PRO A 176 8.82 0.46 -5.34
C PRO A 176 9.00 1.90 -5.83
N PHE A 177 8.09 2.80 -5.45
CA PHE A 177 8.15 4.20 -5.87
C PHE A 177 9.21 5.01 -5.11
N LEU A 178 9.55 4.59 -3.88
CA LEU A 178 10.54 5.30 -3.06
C LEU A 178 11.96 5.20 -3.61
N ILE A 179 12.26 4.18 -4.41
CA ILE A 179 13.57 4.01 -5.05
C ILE A 179 13.66 4.61 -6.46
N PHE A 180 12.55 5.15 -6.99
CA PHE A 180 12.50 5.65 -8.37
C PHE A 180 13.58 6.71 -8.68
N PRO A 181 13.89 7.67 -7.78
CA PRO A 181 14.96 8.63 -8.05
C PRO A 181 16.35 8.00 -8.10
N ILE A 182 16.57 6.87 -7.43
CA ILE A 182 17.82 6.08 -7.50
C ILE A 182 17.94 5.40 -8.86
N ILE A 183 16.86 4.77 -9.34
CA ILE A 183 16.83 4.10 -10.66
C ILE A 183 17.12 5.09 -11.80
N ASN A 184 16.58 6.30 -11.72
CA ASN A 184 16.77 7.32 -12.76
C ASN A 184 18.11 8.07 -12.67
N ASN A 185 19.05 7.63 -11.82
CA ASN A 185 20.37 8.25 -11.63
C ASN A 185 20.33 9.75 -11.33
N HIS A 186 19.25 10.25 -10.71
CA HIS A 186 19.18 11.63 -10.27
C HIS A 186 19.88 11.78 -8.92
N GLN A 187 21.21 11.88 -8.93
CA GLN A 187 22.05 11.92 -7.71
C GLN A 187 21.56 12.96 -6.67
N SER A 188 21.10 14.13 -7.13
CA SER A 188 20.55 15.18 -6.25
C SER A 188 19.29 14.75 -5.46
N LYS A 189 18.60 13.70 -5.91
CA LYS A 189 17.38 13.16 -5.30
C LYS A 189 17.63 11.88 -4.50
N TYR A 190 18.88 11.43 -4.38
CA TYR A 190 19.21 10.23 -3.59
C TYR A 190 18.93 10.47 -2.11
N LEU A 191 19.27 11.66 -1.60
CA LEU A 191 18.95 12.05 -0.22
C LEU A 191 17.45 11.97 0.07
N ILE A 192 16.62 12.47 -0.85
CA ILE A 192 15.16 12.41 -0.72
C ILE A 192 14.69 10.96 -0.65
N SER A 193 15.18 10.10 -1.54
CA SER A 193 14.84 8.67 -1.56
C SER A 193 15.24 7.99 -0.24
N SER A 194 16.45 8.24 0.25
CA SER A 194 16.94 7.69 1.52
C SER A 194 16.10 8.15 2.72
N LEU A 195 15.72 9.44 2.77
CA LEU A 195 14.84 9.96 3.82
C LEU A 195 13.46 9.29 3.79
N LEU A 196 12.86 9.17 2.60
CA LEU A 196 11.57 8.49 2.44
C LEU A 196 11.65 7.01 2.82
N LEU A 197 12.74 6.33 2.47
CA LEU A 197 12.99 4.94 2.87
C LEU A 197 13.20 4.81 4.39
N ILE A 198 13.83 5.77 5.06
CA ILE A 198 13.96 5.78 6.53
C ILE A 198 12.57 5.89 7.16
N ILE A 199 11.74 6.84 6.69
CA ILE A 199 10.36 7.00 7.18
C ILE A 199 9.56 5.71 6.94
N PHE A 200 9.68 5.14 5.75
CA PHE A 200 9.07 3.87 5.38
C PHE A 200 9.45 2.76 6.37
N TRP A 201 10.74 2.47 6.52
CA TRP A 201 11.21 1.39 7.39
C TRP A 201 10.88 1.63 8.85
N THR A 202 11.02 2.87 9.34
CA THR A 202 10.59 3.26 10.69
C THR A 202 9.13 2.89 10.90
N SER A 203 8.26 3.29 9.97
CA SER A 203 6.82 3.02 10.09
C SER A 203 6.48 1.54 10.00
N VAL A 204 7.11 0.78 9.10
CA VAL A 204 6.90 -0.68 8.97
C VAL A 204 7.30 -1.38 10.28
N ILE A 205 8.48 -1.05 10.81
CA ILE A 205 9.01 -1.66 12.03
C ILE A 205 8.14 -1.29 13.23
N TRP A 206 7.78 -0.02 13.37
CA TRP A 206 6.97 0.49 14.47
C TRP A 206 5.55 -0.11 14.52
N THR A 207 4.94 -0.45 13.36
CA THR A 207 3.61 -1.10 13.36
C THR A 207 3.59 -2.50 13.96
N GLY A 208 4.75 -3.17 14.09
CA GLY A 208 4.85 -4.55 14.56
C GLY A 208 4.20 -5.60 13.63
N ALA A 209 3.86 -5.22 12.39
CA ALA A 209 3.19 -6.11 11.43
C ALA A 209 4.19 -7.05 10.73
N ARG A 210 4.30 -8.30 11.21
CA ARG A 210 5.20 -9.33 10.64
C ARG A 210 5.02 -9.56 9.15
N SER A 211 3.78 -9.67 8.68
CA SER A 211 3.48 -9.91 7.26
C SER A 211 4.01 -8.78 6.37
N THR A 212 3.79 -7.54 6.78
CA THR A 212 4.28 -6.35 6.07
C THR A 212 5.79 -6.25 6.09
N PHE A 213 6.42 -6.51 7.24
CA PHE A 213 7.87 -6.50 7.38
C PHE A 213 8.52 -7.53 6.45
N LEU A 214 8.07 -8.79 6.50
CA LEU A 214 8.56 -9.86 5.64
C LEU A 214 8.28 -9.58 4.15
N ALA A 215 7.09 -9.08 3.82
CA ALA A 215 6.76 -8.67 2.45
C ALA A 215 7.68 -7.54 1.95
N SER A 216 8.02 -6.57 2.81
CA SER A 216 8.92 -5.47 2.46
C SER A 216 10.35 -5.96 2.22
N ILE A 217 10.83 -6.93 3.00
CA ILE A 217 12.11 -7.61 2.76
C ILE A 217 12.06 -8.39 1.43
N GLY A 218 11.02 -9.19 1.21
CA GLY A 218 10.81 -9.93 -0.04
C GLY A 218 10.81 -9.03 -1.27
N LEU A 219 10.03 -7.95 -1.23
CA LEU A 219 9.93 -6.98 -2.31
C LEU A 219 11.25 -6.23 -2.54
N SER A 220 11.96 -5.88 -1.46
CA SER A 220 13.31 -5.31 -1.54
C SER A 220 14.28 -6.22 -2.29
N MET A 221 14.28 -7.53 -2.00
CA MET A 221 15.11 -8.51 -2.70
C MET A 221 14.74 -8.62 -4.19
N ILE A 222 13.44 -8.65 -4.50
CA ILE A 222 12.95 -8.66 -5.88
C ILE A 222 13.43 -7.41 -6.64
N MET A 223 13.35 -6.24 -6.01
CA MET A 223 13.78 -4.97 -6.61
C MET A 223 15.29 -4.95 -6.87
N ILE A 224 16.12 -5.39 -5.92
CA ILE A 224 17.58 -5.50 -6.11
C ILE A 224 17.90 -6.45 -7.27
N TRP A 225 17.18 -7.56 -7.39
CA TRP A 225 17.39 -8.53 -8.47
C TRP A 225 16.97 -8.00 -9.84
N PHE A 226 15.87 -7.26 -9.90
CA PHE A 226 15.31 -6.72 -11.14
C PHE A 226 16.13 -5.53 -11.69
N TYR A 227 16.58 -4.63 -10.83
CA TYR A 227 17.35 -3.43 -11.21
C TYR A 227 18.86 -3.66 -11.14
N ARG A 228 19.39 -4.51 -12.04
CA ARG A 228 20.79 -4.96 -12.04
C ARG A 228 21.82 -3.83 -12.09
N ASP A 229 21.57 -2.79 -12.87
CA ASP A 229 22.52 -1.69 -13.09
C ASP A 229 22.69 -0.81 -11.86
N ASN A 230 21.65 -0.65 -11.05
CA ASN A 230 21.63 0.15 -9.81
C ASN A 230 21.60 -0.70 -8.54
N ARG A 231 21.93 -2.00 -8.64
CA ARG A 231 21.74 -2.96 -7.54
C ARG A 231 22.50 -2.57 -6.27
N LYS A 232 23.68 -1.97 -6.41
CA LYS A 232 24.54 -1.61 -5.27
C LYS A 232 23.93 -0.44 -4.51
N GLU A 233 23.52 0.59 -5.23
CA GLU A 233 22.92 1.81 -4.69
C GLU A 233 21.59 1.47 -4.02
N ILE A 234 20.72 0.68 -4.68
CA ILE A 234 19.45 0.22 -4.11
C ILE A 234 19.67 -0.60 -2.84
N ALA A 235 20.60 -1.57 -2.86
CA ALA A 235 20.89 -2.41 -1.71
C ALA A 235 21.43 -1.59 -0.52
N ILE A 236 22.38 -0.68 -0.77
CA ILE A 236 22.94 0.19 0.28
C ILE A 236 21.84 1.08 0.88
N SER A 237 21.03 1.74 0.05
CA SER A 237 19.94 2.59 0.53
C SER A 237 18.92 1.80 1.35
N LEU A 238 18.47 0.63 0.88
CA LEU A 238 17.51 -0.19 1.61
C LEU A 238 18.07 -0.69 2.96
N VAL A 239 19.31 -1.18 2.98
CA VAL A 239 19.95 -1.67 4.20
C VAL A 239 20.16 -0.54 5.20
N LEU A 240 20.78 0.57 4.79
CA LEU A 240 21.05 1.70 5.68
C LEU A 240 19.75 2.31 6.21
N SER A 241 18.76 2.54 5.34
CA SER A 241 17.47 3.07 5.76
C SER A 241 16.72 2.11 6.70
N SER A 242 16.84 0.79 6.52
CA SER A 242 16.24 -0.19 7.44
C SER A 242 16.89 -0.19 8.82
N ILE A 243 18.22 -0.09 8.88
CA ILE A 243 18.97 -0.01 10.14
C ILE A 243 18.62 1.28 10.88
N ILE A 244 18.68 2.42 10.19
CA ILE A 244 18.32 3.72 10.78
C ILE A 244 16.86 3.71 11.22
N GLY A 245 15.95 3.18 10.38
CA GLY A 245 14.54 3.07 10.71
C GLY A 245 14.28 2.20 11.93
N TRP A 246 15.09 1.16 12.16
CA TRP A 246 15.03 0.34 13.36
C TRP A 246 15.37 1.15 14.62
N PHE A 247 16.47 1.89 14.59
CA PHE A 247 16.87 2.75 15.71
C PHE A 247 15.80 3.79 16.04
N ILE A 248 15.21 4.43 15.03
CA ILE A 248 14.13 5.39 15.22
C ILE A 248 12.90 4.70 15.80
N ALA A 249 12.46 3.57 15.24
CA ALA A 249 11.28 2.84 15.72
C ALA A 249 11.39 2.44 17.19
N LEU A 250 12.58 2.07 17.67
CA LEU A 250 12.85 1.77 19.08
C LEU A 250 12.65 2.98 20.01
N GLN A 251 12.85 4.22 19.52
CA GLN A 251 12.56 5.43 20.32
C GLN A 251 11.06 5.66 20.51
N PHE A 252 10.22 5.05 19.67
CA PHE A 252 8.77 5.14 19.73
C PHE A 252 8.11 3.84 20.21
N ALA A 253 8.87 2.97 20.90
CA ALA A 253 8.34 1.71 21.41
C ALA A 253 7.18 1.95 22.38
N THR A 254 6.04 1.31 22.11
CA THR A 254 4.82 1.42 22.93
C THR A 254 4.74 0.26 23.92
N SER A 255 3.93 0.38 24.98
CA SER A 255 3.74 -0.70 25.96
C SER A 255 2.96 -1.90 25.40
N SER A 256 2.39 -1.78 24.21
CA SER A 256 1.70 -2.88 23.53
C SER A 256 2.71 -3.87 22.96
N ALA A 257 2.76 -5.09 23.52
CA ALA A 257 3.53 -6.21 22.98
C ALA A 257 3.20 -6.54 21.51
N SER A 258 2.02 -6.12 21.04
CA SER A 258 1.63 -6.31 19.64
C SER A 258 2.37 -5.39 18.66
N MET A 259 2.94 -4.29 19.15
CA MET A 259 3.71 -3.29 18.39
C MET A 259 5.19 -3.26 18.79
N ASP A 260 5.64 -4.22 19.59
CA ASP A 260 7.05 -4.36 19.94
C ASP A 260 7.89 -4.67 18.67
N PRO A 261 8.87 -3.84 18.30
CA PRO A 261 9.77 -4.11 17.17
C PRO A 261 10.50 -5.45 17.27
N TYR A 262 10.82 -5.95 18.47
CA TYR A 262 11.52 -7.24 18.64
C TYR A 262 10.69 -8.43 18.17
N ARG A 263 9.36 -8.31 18.21
CA ARG A 263 8.43 -9.32 17.69
C ARG A 263 8.67 -9.66 16.23
N LEU A 264 9.15 -8.70 15.44
CA LEU A 264 9.42 -8.89 14.02
C LEU A 264 10.55 -9.89 13.76
N LEU A 265 11.45 -10.07 14.73
CA LEU A 265 12.55 -11.03 14.68
C LEU A 265 12.19 -12.38 15.33
N PHE A 266 10.93 -12.60 15.67
CA PHE A 266 10.46 -13.77 16.43
C PHE A 266 11.11 -13.92 17.81
N LEU A 267 11.63 -12.82 18.37
CA LEU A 267 12.26 -12.76 19.68
C LEU A 267 11.25 -12.48 20.81
N ASP A 268 9.98 -12.87 20.64
CA ASP A 268 8.96 -12.65 21.66
C ASP A 268 9.34 -13.39 22.95
N SER A 269 9.61 -12.64 24.02
CA SER A 269 9.53 -13.18 25.37
C SER A 269 8.05 -13.45 25.67
N ARG A 270 7.68 -14.71 25.77
CA ARG A 270 6.38 -15.12 26.32
C ARG A 270 6.24 -14.64 27.76
#